data_AF-H7C6U0-F1
#
_entry.id   AF-H7C6U0-F1
#
_cell.length_a   1.000
_cell.length_b   1.000
_cell.length_c   1.000
_cell.angle_alpha   90.00
_cell.angle_beta   90.00
_cell.angle_gamma   90.00
#
_symmetry.space_group_name_H-M   'P 1'
#
loop_
_entity.id
_entity.type
_entity.pdbx_description
1 polymer ?
#
loop_
_entity_poly.entity_id
_entity_poly.type
_entity_poly.pdbx_seq_one_letter_code
_entity_poly.pdbx_strand_id
1 'polypeptide(L)'
;MIRSTQAQKAERLRAARRLLAKKIGMAEAALVLSRESGLSLRQAYRYLEVAKSRERLLPAPQPSVTLSLKMPADLAQKLQTHATASRLSASEVMRRAVAAYLASVREDG
;
A
#
# COMPACT_ATOMS: atom_id res chain seq x y z
N MET A 1 -3.06 -26.71 1.49
CA MET A 1 -3.42 -25.40 0.90
C MET A 1 -2.34 -24.37 1.25
N ILE A 2 -1.55 -23.92 0.28
CA ILE A 2 -0.56 -22.86 0.50
C ILE A 2 -1.31 -21.55 0.78
N ARG A 3 -1.11 -20.95 1.96
CA ARG A 3 -1.71 -19.65 2.28
C ARG A 3 -1.13 -18.61 1.32
N SER A 4 -2.01 -17.86 0.66
CA SER A 4 -1.58 -16.77 -0.22
C SER A 4 -0.68 -15.79 0.53
N THR A 5 0.46 -15.45 -0.08
CA THR A 5 1.42 -14.50 0.50
C THR A 5 0.78 -13.12 0.66
N GLN A 6 1.35 -12.27 1.51
CA GLN A 6 0.85 -10.91 1.71
C GLN A 6 0.81 -10.12 0.40
N ALA A 7 1.78 -10.35 -0.49
CA ALA A 7 1.84 -9.77 -1.84
C ALA A 7 0.64 -10.19 -2.70
N GLN A 8 0.35 -11.50 -2.76
CA GLN A 8 -0.79 -12.03 -3.53
C GLN A 8 -2.14 -11.52 -3.00
N LYS A 9 -2.28 -11.39 -1.68
CA LYS A 9 -3.50 -10.79 -1.09
C LYS A 9 -3.66 -9.32 -1.49
N ALA A 10 -2.58 -8.56 -1.50
CA ALA A 10 -2.58 -7.15 -1.87
C ALA A 10 -2.90 -6.96 -3.36
N GLU A 11 -2.38 -7.83 -4.22
CA GLU A 11 -2.68 -7.84 -5.65
C GLU A 11 -4.16 -8.14 -5.95
N ARG A 12 -4.70 -9.19 -5.33
CA ARG A 12 -6.12 -9.58 -5.47
C ARG A 12 -7.06 -8.45 -5.02
N LEU A 13 -6.72 -7.75 -3.95
CA LEU A 13 -7.50 -6.61 -3.47
C LEU A 13 -7.44 -5.41 -4.43
N ARG A 14 -6.30 -5.19 -5.10
CA ARG A 14 -6.18 -4.17 -6.15
C ARG A 14 -7.00 -4.53 -7.39
N ALA A 15 -6.93 -5.76 -7.85
CA ALA A 15 -7.72 -6.25 -8.97
C ALA A 15 -9.22 -6.07 -8.70
N ALA A 16 -9.69 -6.47 -7.51
CA ALA A 16 -11.06 -6.25 -7.05
C ALA A 16 -11.48 -4.77 -7.14
N ARG A 17 -10.64 -3.84 -6.65
CA ARG A 17 -10.93 -2.40 -6.73
C ARG A 17 -10.98 -1.85 -8.16
N ARG A 18 -10.07 -2.29 -9.05
CA ARG A 18 -10.11 -1.91 -10.47
C ARG A 18 -11.43 -2.32 -11.11
N LEU A 19 -11.95 -3.50 -10.76
CA LEU A 19 -13.22 -4.00 -11.28
C LEU A 19 -14.41 -3.19 -10.74
N LEU A 20 -14.40 -2.82 -9.45
CA LEU A 20 -15.42 -1.92 -8.89
C LEU A 20 -15.41 -0.53 -9.55
N ALA A 21 -14.23 -0.01 -9.91
CA ALA A 21 -14.11 1.29 -10.60
C ALA A 21 -14.68 1.27 -12.03
N LYS A 22 -14.71 0.10 -12.70
CA LYS A 22 -15.28 -0.06 -14.04
C LYS A 22 -16.82 0.02 -14.08
N LYS A 23 -17.49 0.20 -12.94
CA LYS A 23 -18.97 0.24 -12.78
C LYS A 23 -19.69 -0.99 -13.35
N ILE A 24 -19.00 -2.11 -13.49
CA ILE A 24 -19.60 -3.41 -13.83
C ILE A 24 -20.31 -4.00 -12.60
N GLY A 25 -21.33 -4.82 -12.84
CA GLY A 25 -22.10 -5.44 -11.77
C GLY A 25 -21.25 -6.34 -10.86
N MET A 26 -21.63 -6.47 -9.59
CA MET A 26 -20.85 -7.23 -8.59
C MET A 26 -20.60 -8.69 -9.00
N ALA A 27 -21.59 -9.33 -9.62
CA ALA A 27 -21.48 -10.71 -10.10
C ALA A 27 -20.48 -10.85 -11.26
N GLU A 28 -20.50 -9.89 -12.18
CA GLU A 28 -19.58 -9.85 -13.31
C GLU A 28 -18.15 -9.57 -12.84
N ALA A 29 -17.97 -8.60 -11.93
CA ALA A 29 -16.69 -8.35 -11.29
C ALA A 29 -16.14 -9.59 -10.56
N ALA A 30 -17.00 -10.37 -9.90
CA ALA A 30 -16.59 -11.59 -9.21
C ALA A 30 -16.12 -12.68 -10.20
N LEU A 31 -16.79 -12.82 -11.34
CA LEU A 31 -16.38 -13.75 -12.39
C LEU A 31 -15.03 -13.37 -12.99
N VAL A 32 -14.83 -12.09 -13.32
CA VAL A 32 -13.56 -11.60 -13.86
C VAL A 32 -12.42 -11.81 -12.86
N LEU A 33 -12.62 -11.44 -11.59
CA LEU A 33 -11.60 -11.61 -10.55
C LEU A 33 -11.26 -13.08 -10.27
N SER A 34 -12.27 -13.96 -10.31
CA SER A 34 -12.08 -15.41 -10.16
C SER A 34 -11.15 -15.96 -11.23
N ARG A 35 -11.37 -15.58 -12.50
CA ARG A 35 -10.55 -16.00 -13.63
C ARG A 35 -9.14 -15.41 -13.59
N GLU A 36 -9.02 -14.09 -13.36
CA GLU A 36 -7.71 -13.41 -13.34
C GLU A 36 -6.79 -13.90 -12.21
N SER A 37 -7.36 -14.28 -11.05
CA SER A 37 -6.59 -14.60 -9.85
C SER A 37 -6.57 -16.08 -9.45
N GLY A 38 -7.21 -16.95 -10.24
CA GLY A 38 -7.38 -18.38 -9.94
C GLY A 38 -8.12 -18.64 -8.62
N LEU A 39 -9.08 -17.79 -8.28
CA LEU A 39 -9.84 -17.84 -7.02
C LEU A 39 -11.19 -18.53 -7.22
N SER A 40 -11.75 -19.13 -6.16
CA SER A 40 -13.16 -19.51 -6.20
C SER A 40 -14.07 -18.27 -6.22
N LEU A 41 -15.26 -18.39 -6.80
CA LEU A 41 -16.25 -17.30 -6.85
C LEU A 41 -16.56 -16.71 -5.47
N ARG A 42 -16.71 -17.56 -4.44
CA ARG A 42 -16.90 -17.11 -3.05
C ARG A 42 -15.71 -16.29 -2.52
N GLN A 43 -14.48 -16.64 -2.90
CA GLN A 43 -13.30 -15.86 -2.53
C GLN A 43 -13.26 -14.53 -3.28
N ALA A 44 -13.60 -14.52 -4.57
CA ALA A 44 -13.67 -13.31 -5.39
C ALA A 44 -14.70 -12.30 -4.82
N TYR A 45 -15.91 -12.76 -4.51
CA TYR A 45 -16.93 -11.94 -3.84
C TYR A 45 -16.42 -11.33 -2.54
N ARG A 46 -15.74 -12.12 -1.71
CA ARG A 46 -15.20 -11.63 -0.44
C ARG A 46 -14.14 -10.54 -0.65
N TYR A 47 -13.28 -10.67 -1.65
CA TYR A 47 -12.29 -9.63 -1.97
C TYR A 47 -12.94 -8.35 -2.48
N LEU A 48 -14.02 -8.46 -3.28
CA LEU A 48 -14.79 -7.32 -3.75
C LEU A 48 -15.51 -6.61 -2.58
N GLU A 49 -16.11 -7.36 -1.66
CA GLU A 49 -16.72 -6.78 -0.44
C GLU A 49 -15.68 -6.07 0.45
N VAL A 50 -14.50 -6.68 0.65
CA VAL A 50 -13.39 -6.05 1.39
C VAL A 50 -12.85 -4.82 0.65
N ALA A 51 -12.84 -4.84 -0.69
CA ALA A 51 -12.44 -3.70 -1.52
C ALA A 51 -13.43 -2.53 -1.45
N LYS A 52 -14.73 -2.84 -1.39
CA LYS A 52 -15.85 -1.88 -1.31
C LYS A 52 -15.98 -1.24 0.07
N SER A 53 -15.82 -2.02 1.13
CA SER A 53 -15.91 -1.55 2.54
C SER A 53 -14.73 -0.67 2.98
N ARG A 54 -13.58 -0.77 2.31
CA ARG A 54 -12.41 0.06 2.64
C ARG A 54 -12.42 1.31 1.78
N GLU A 55 -13.00 2.37 2.32
CA GLU A 55 -13.19 3.69 1.69
C GLU A 55 -11.88 4.43 1.35
N ARG A 56 -10.74 3.99 1.89
CA ARG A 56 -9.46 4.67 1.71
C ARG A 56 -8.51 3.89 0.81
N LEU A 57 -7.99 4.60 -0.20
CA LEU A 57 -6.86 4.22 -1.04
C LEU A 57 -5.82 3.50 -0.18
N LEU A 58 -5.64 2.20 -0.42
CA LEU A 58 -4.35 1.61 -0.09
C LEU A 58 -3.54 1.94 -1.34
N PRO A 59 -2.61 2.92 -1.28
CA PRO A 59 -1.69 3.11 -2.39
C PRO A 59 -1.11 1.74 -2.74
N ALA A 60 -0.95 1.46 -4.03
CA ALA A 60 -0.17 0.31 -4.43
C ALA A 60 1.15 0.38 -3.63
N PRO A 61 1.61 -0.71 -2.99
CA PRO A 61 2.96 -0.78 -2.49
C PRO A 61 3.81 -0.53 -3.73
N GLN A 62 4.35 0.68 -3.79
CA GLN A 62 5.45 0.93 -4.69
C GLN A 62 6.52 -0.10 -4.34
N PRO A 63 7.28 -0.60 -5.32
CA PRO A 63 8.43 -1.43 -5.02
C PRO A 63 9.31 -0.67 -4.01
N SER A 64 9.35 -1.18 -2.78
CA SER A 64 10.11 -0.59 -1.68
C SER A 64 11.35 -1.42 -1.45
N VAL A 65 12.49 -0.75 -1.29
CA VAL A 65 13.75 -1.37 -0.90
C VAL A 65 14.01 -1.02 0.57
N THR A 66 14.45 -2.00 1.36
CA THR A 66 14.90 -1.74 2.74
C THR A 66 16.26 -1.06 2.68
N LEU A 67 16.35 0.15 3.23
CA LEU A 67 17.60 0.88 3.37
C LEU A 67 17.99 0.93 4.84
N SER A 68 19.15 0.38 5.18
CA SER A 68 19.74 0.44 6.52
C SER A 68 20.83 1.50 6.55
N LEU A 69 20.69 2.49 7.43
CA LEU A 69 21.65 3.57 7.61
C LEU A 69 22.01 3.75 9.09
N LYS A 70 23.24 4.16 9.36
CA LYS A 70 23.67 4.55 10.71
C LYS A 70 23.37 6.03 10.92
N MET A 71 22.92 6.39 12.12
CA MET A 71 22.71 7.78 12.52
C MET A 71 23.11 7.99 13.99
N PRO A 72 23.47 9.22 14.40
CA PRO A 72 23.71 9.55 15.80
C PRO A 72 22.48 9.24 16.68
N ALA A 73 22.71 8.77 17.91
CA ALA A 73 21.65 8.37 18.83
C ALA A 73 20.68 9.53 19.16
N ASP A 74 21.21 10.74 19.37
CA ASP A 74 20.39 11.94 19.62
C ASP A 74 19.45 12.24 18.44
N LEU A 75 19.93 12.10 17.21
CA LEU A 75 19.12 12.31 16.02
C LEU A 75 18.02 11.25 15.88
N ALA A 76 18.33 9.99 16.19
CA ALA A 76 17.35 8.91 16.21
C ALA A 76 16.24 9.18 17.24
N GLN A 77 16.60 9.69 18.42
CA GLN A 77 15.63 10.03 19.47
C GLN A 77 14.71 11.18 19.02
N LYS A 78 15.27 12.25 18.46
CA LYS A 78 14.50 13.39 17.92
C LYS A 78 13.52 12.96 16.85
N LEU A 79 13.95 12.09 15.92
CA LEU A 79 13.09 11.52 14.88
C LEU A 79 11.91 10.74 15.49
N GLN A 80 12.16 9.89 16.48
CA GLN A 80 11.13 9.09 17.13
C GLN A 80 10.11 9.95 17.90
N THR A 81 10.59 10.96 18.63
CA THR A 81 9.73 11.91 19.34
C THR A 81 8.84 12.67 18.35
N HIS A 82 9.41 13.18 17.25
CA HIS A 82 8.65 13.90 16.23
C HIS A 82 7.62 13.00 15.53
N ALA A 83 8.00 11.77 15.18
CA ALA A 83 7.12 10.79 14.58
C ALA A 83 5.91 10.49 15.47
N THR A 84 6.16 10.29 16.77
CA THR A 84 5.12 10.04 17.78
C THR A 84 4.16 11.24 17.90
N ALA A 85 4.71 12.45 18.06
CA ALA A 85 3.92 13.67 18.15
C ALA A 85 3.05 13.91 16.89
N SER A 86 3.58 13.57 15.72
CA SER A 86 2.91 13.74 14.43
C SER A 86 2.01 12.56 14.03
N ARG A 87 1.93 11.50 14.85
CA ARG A 87 1.23 10.25 14.55
C ARG A 87 1.68 9.61 13.22
N LEU A 88 2.96 9.72 12.90
CA LEU A 88 3.60 9.12 11.72
C LEU A 88 4.60 8.05 12.17
N SER A 89 5.01 7.16 11.27
CA SER A 89 6.15 6.28 11.53
C SER A 89 7.46 7.03 11.28
N ALA A 90 8.54 6.64 11.97
CA ALA A 90 9.87 7.20 11.75
C ALA A 90 10.30 7.06 10.27
N SER A 91 9.97 5.93 9.63
CA SER A 91 10.22 5.72 8.19
C SER A 91 9.44 6.69 7.30
N GLU A 92 8.20 7.04 7.65
CA GLU A 92 7.40 8.00 6.87
C GLU A 92 7.94 9.42 7.03
N VAL A 93 8.35 9.82 8.23
CA VAL A 93 9.02 11.11 8.45
C VAL A 93 10.32 11.17 7.65
N MET A 94 11.14 10.12 7.70
CA MET A 94 12.38 10.03 6.92
C MET A 94 12.13 10.10 5.42
N ARG A 95 11.12 9.38 4.91
CA ARG A 95 10.75 9.40 3.48
C ARG A 95 10.38 10.81 3.02
N ARG A 96 9.60 11.55 3.83
CA ARG A 96 9.23 12.94 3.53
C ARG A 96 10.44 13.88 3.55
N ALA A 97 11.31 13.74 4.54
CA ALA A 97 12.53 14.55 4.64
C ALA A 97 13.45 14.34 3.43
N VAL A 98 13.68 13.09 3.03
CA VAL A 98 14.50 12.76 1.86
C VAL A 98 13.86 13.29 0.57
N ALA A 99 12.54 13.13 0.40
CA ALA A 99 11.84 13.65 -0.77
C ALA A 99 11.93 15.18 -0.88
N ALA A 100 11.77 15.90 0.24
CA ALA A 100 11.87 17.35 0.28
C ALA A 100 13.30 17.83 -0.04
N TYR A 101 14.32 17.18 0.54
CA TYR A 101 15.71 17.49 0.26
C TYR A 101 16.08 17.25 -1.22
N LEU A 102 15.65 16.13 -1.81
CA LEU A 102 15.92 15.85 -3.22
C LEU A 102 15.16 16.79 -4.16
N ALA A 103 14.00 17.31 -3.75
CA ALA A 103 13.29 18.34 -4.51
C ALA A 103 14.06 19.66 -4.50
N SER A 104 14.55 20.11 -3.34
CA SER A 104 15.31 21.36 -3.25
C SER A 104 16.62 21.31 -4.05
N VAL A 105 17.34 20.18 -4.02
CA VAL A 105 18.58 20.03 -4.80
C VAL A 105 18.34 20.11 -6.33
N ARG A 106 17.13 19.82 -6.81
CA ARG A 106 16.78 19.89 -8.24
C ARG A 106 16.39 21.28 -8.72
N GLU A 107 16.00 22.16 -7.80
CA GLU A 107 15.63 23.54 -8.14
C GLU A 107 16.85 24.48 -8.17
N ASP A 108 17.94 24.09 -7.50
CA ASP A 108 19.18 24.87 -7.39
C ASP A 108 20.27 24.50 -8.44
N GLY A 109 19.95 23.65 -9.44
CA GLY A 109 20.88 23.19 -10.48
C GLY A 109 20.32 23.31 -11.88
#